data_AF-A0A671NTY6-F1
#
_entry.id   AF-A0A671NTY6-F1
#
_cell.length_a   1.000
_cell.length_b   1.000
_cell.length_c   1.000
_cell.angle_alpha   90.00
_cell.angle_beta   90.00
_cell.angle_gamma   90.00
#
_symmetry.space_group_name_H-M   'P 1'
#
loop_
_entity.id
_entity.type
_entity.pdbx_description
1 polymer ?
#
loop_
_entity_poly.entity_id
_entity_poly.type
_entity_poly.pdbx_seq_one_letter_code
_entity_poly.pdbx_strand_id
1 'polypeptide(L)'
;SGSQVLAHSVRHLCIFLILCFHLVYAGVPGPCKHSVTQDHLLNLRRLIKNQLQNGCSITYTFTERQNLSVVCYVKAAFPHILELLNTQFRYAKDSDNYRYTNSLKNLIYNIYSQRCIPPINEEIEVTKSIFILFEISEIPHTNVCDK
;
A
#
# COMPACT_ATOMS: atom_id res chain seq x y z
N SER A 1 44.93 22.76 -25.94
CA SER A 1 44.68 21.33 -25.62
C SER A 1 44.31 21.08 -24.15
N GLY A 2 44.59 21.97 -23.18
CA GLY A 2 44.25 21.75 -21.76
C GLY A 2 42.76 21.86 -21.37
N SER A 3 41.98 22.69 -22.06
CA SER A 3 40.57 22.94 -21.68
C SER A 3 39.59 21.81 -22.06
N GLN A 4 39.90 21.03 -23.11
CA GLN A 4 39.08 19.88 -23.54
C GLN A 4 39.27 18.66 -22.63
N VAL A 5 40.48 18.46 -22.07
CA VAL A 5 40.79 17.35 -21.14
C VAL A 5 40.09 17.57 -19.80
N LEU A 6 40.05 18.80 -19.30
CA LEU A 6 39.35 19.15 -18.07
C LEU A 6 37.83 18.91 -18.19
N ALA A 7 37.23 19.32 -19.31
CA ALA A 7 35.79 19.12 -19.57
C ALA A 7 35.40 17.63 -19.69
N HIS A 8 36.25 16.82 -20.31
CA HIS A 8 36.02 15.37 -20.41
C HIS A 8 36.10 14.69 -19.04
N SER A 9 37.08 15.07 -18.20
CA SER A 9 37.25 14.54 -16.86
C SER A 9 36.07 14.88 -15.93
N VAL A 10 35.54 16.11 -16.01
CA VAL A 10 34.36 16.55 -15.24
C VAL A 10 33.09 15.82 -15.69
N ARG A 11 32.90 15.60 -17.00
CA ARG A 11 31.73 14.88 -17.53
C ARG A 11 31.71 13.43 -17.09
N HIS A 12 32.85 12.75 -17.10
CA HIS A 12 32.98 11.37 -16.59
C HIS A 12 32.72 11.29 -15.09
N LEU A 13 33.23 12.26 -14.31
CA LEU A 13 32.98 12.33 -12.87
C LEU A 13 31.48 12.52 -12.57
N CYS A 14 30.80 13.41 -13.29
CA CYS A 14 29.35 13.59 -13.15
C CYS A 14 28.55 12.33 -13.50
N ILE A 15 28.90 11.64 -14.60
CA ILE A 15 28.22 10.39 -15.00
C ILE A 15 28.46 9.31 -13.94
N PHE A 16 29.69 9.19 -13.42
CA PHE A 16 30.01 8.26 -12.33
C PHE A 16 29.22 8.58 -11.07
N LEU A 17 29.13 9.85 -10.67
CA LEU A 17 28.33 10.27 -9.51
C LEU A 17 26.86 9.92 -9.70
N ILE A 18 26.28 10.22 -10.87
CA ILE A 18 24.88 9.89 -11.20
C ILE A 18 24.65 8.37 -11.15
N LEU A 19 25.56 7.58 -11.72
CA LEU A 19 25.50 6.11 -11.67
C LEU A 19 25.64 5.58 -10.25
N CYS A 20 26.56 6.11 -9.45
CA CYS A 20 26.71 5.75 -8.03
C CYS A 20 25.46 6.13 -7.22
N PHE A 21 24.86 7.29 -7.48
CA PHE A 21 23.59 7.69 -6.86
C PHE A 21 22.46 6.73 -7.26
N HIS A 22 22.35 6.34 -8.54
CA HIS A 22 21.39 5.34 -8.98
C HIS A 22 21.62 3.97 -8.34
N LEU A 23 22.87 3.53 -8.19
CA LEU A 23 23.21 2.27 -7.51
C LEU A 23 22.88 2.29 -6.01
N VAL A 24 23.09 3.42 -5.33
CA VAL A 24 22.70 3.59 -3.91
C VAL A 24 21.18 3.67 -3.74
N TYR A 25 20.45 4.18 -4.74
CA TYR A 25 18.98 4.27 -4.75
C TYR A 25 18.27 3.05 -5.34
N ALA A 26 18.99 2.11 -5.98
CA ALA A 26 18.42 0.92 -6.62
C ALA A 26 18.20 -0.27 -5.66
N GLY A 27 18.69 -0.18 -4.43
CA GLY A 27 18.27 -1.08 -3.34
C GLY A 27 17.11 -0.44 -2.59
N VAL A 28 16.03 -1.18 -2.35
CA VAL A 28 14.86 -0.75 -1.55
C VAL A 28 15.33 0.15 -0.39
N PRO A 29 15.08 1.48 -0.42
CA PRO A 29 15.74 2.40 0.48
C PRO A 29 15.11 2.29 1.87
N GLY A 30 15.92 2.08 2.91
CA GLY A 30 15.57 2.43 4.29
C GLY A 30 14.27 1.82 4.86
N PRO A 31 13.54 2.56 5.72
CA PRO A 31 12.80 2.18 6.96
C PRO A 31 11.74 1.05 6.93
N CYS A 32 11.46 0.43 5.78
CA CYS A 32 10.36 -0.50 5.55
C CYS A 32 10.31 -1.69 6.53
N LYS A 33 11.47 -2.23 6.90
CA LYS A 33 11.59 -3.35 7.85
C LYS A 33 10.95 -3.05 9.21
N HIS A 34 10.90 -1.77 9.59
CA HIS A 34 10.41 -1.32 10.90
C HIS A 34 9.15 -0.46 10.79
N SER A 35 8.55 -0.30 9.61
CA SER A 35 7.36 0.52 9.42
C SER A 35 6.13 -0.05 10.14
N VAL A 36 5.98 -1.38 10.17
CA VAL A 36 4.92 -2.05 10.93
C VAL A 36 5.43 -2.36 12.34
N THR A 37 4.78 -1.80 13.36
CA THR A 37 5.13 -1.98 14.77
C THR A 37 4.03 -2.76 15.49
N GLN A 38 4.32 -3.19 16.72
CA GLN A 38 3.35 -3.87 17.58
C GLN A 38 2.13 -2.98 17.91
N ASP A 39 2.30 -1.66 18.00
CA ASP A 39 1.20 -0.72 18.27
C ASP A 39 0.16 -0.73 17.15
N HIS A 40 0.59 -0.80 15.89
CA HIS A 40 -0.32 -0.93 14.74
C HIS A 40 -1.18 -2.20 14.84
N LEU A 41 -0.57 -3.33 15.20
CA LEU A 41 -1.30 -4.60 15.37
C LEU A 41 -2.28 -4.53 16.56
N LEU A 42 -1.90 -3.83 17.63
CA LEU A 42 -2.75 -3.64 18.79
C LEU A 42 -3.95 -2.74 18.45
N ASN A 43 -3.74 -1.67 17.70
CA ASN A 43 -4.80 -0.78 17.22
C ASN A 43 -5.80 -1.55 16.34
N LEU A 44 -5.34 -2.42 15.44
CA LEU A 44 -6.22 -3.30 14.67
C LEU A 44 -7.03 -4.25 15.56
N ARG A 45 -6.37 -4.91 16.53
CA ARG A 45 -7.06 -5.81 17.48
C ARG A 45 -8.12 -5.06 18.29
N ARG A 46 -7.84 -3.83 18.73
CA ARG A 46 -8.80 -2.98 19.45
C ARG A 46 -10.00 -2.66 18.57
N LEU A 47 -9.78 -2.25 17.31
CA LEU A 47 -10.86 -1.99 16.37
C LEU A 47 -11.77 -3.21 16.17
N ILE A 48 -11.21 -4.42 16.05
CA ILE A 48 -11.99 -5.67 15.93
C ILE A 48 -12.81 -5.94 17.20
N LYS A 49 -12.18 -5.83 18.38
CA LYS A 49 -12.85 -6.08 19.65
C LYS A 49 -13.96 -5.09 19.98
N ASN A 50 -13.84 -3.87 19.48
CA ASN A 50 -14.81 -2.80 19.72
C ASN A 50 -16.03 -2.89 18.80
N GLN A 51 -16.09 -3.85 17.86
CA GLN A 51 -17.28 -4.08 17.04
C GLN A 51 -18.36 -4.84 17.82
N LEU A 52 -19.62 -4.50 17.53
CA LEU A 52 -20.77 -5.24 18.04
C LEU A 52 -20.77 -6.67 17.47
N GLN A 53 -21.04 -7.66 18.32
CA GLN A 53 -21.09 -9.07 17.90
C GLN A 53 -22.28 -9.39 16.98
N ASN A 54 -23.36 -8.61 17.05
CA ASN A 54 -24.56 -8.74 16.22
C ASN A 54 -24.73 -7.50 15.31
N GLY A 55 -23.76 -7.27 14.43
CA GLY A 55 -23.74 -6.13 13.50
C GLY A 55 -24.57 -6.32 12.23
N CYS A 56 -24.64 -5.27 11.41
CA CYS A 56 -25.17 -5.32 10.04
C CYS A 56 -24.09 -5.72 9.04
N SER A 57 -24.50 -6.22 7.86
CA SER A 57 -23.59 -6.51 6.74
C SER A 57 -23.29 -5.25 5.95
N ILE A 58 -22.02 -5.08 5.55
CA ILE A 58 -21.61 -4.02 4.62
C ILE A 58 -21.09 -4.64 3.32
N THR A 59 -21.36 -3.99 2.19
CA THR A 59 -20.79 -4.36 0.89
C THR A 59 -19.59 -3.48 0.59
N TYR A 60 -18.47 -4.09 0.23
CA TYR A 60 -17.26 -3.40 -0.18
C TYR A 60 -16.50 -4.24 -1.20
N THR A 61 -15.74 -3.57 -2.07
CA THR A 61 -14.82 -4.23 -2.99
C THR A 61 -13.50 -4.49 -2.29
N PHE A 62 -12.97 -5.71 -2.45
CA PHE A 62 -11.68 -6.08 -1.89
C PHE A 62 -10.95 -7.05 -2.80
N THR A 63 -9.63 -7.10 -2.67
CA THR A 63 -8.83 -8.09 -3.40
C THR A 63 -9.16 -9.49 -2.91
N GLU A 64 -9.51 -10.38 -3.85
CA GLU A 64 -9.63 -11.80 -3.59
C GLU A 64 -8.27 -12.50 -3.75
N ARG A 65 -8.02 -13.51 -2.90
CA ARG A 65 -6.73 -14.20 -2.91
C ARG A 65 -6.53 -15.03 -4.17
N GLN A 66 -7.55 -15.78 -4.59
CA GLN A 66 -7.55 -16.66 -5.76
C GLN A 66 -6.18 -17.33 -5.99
N ASN A 67 -5.57 -17.13 -7.16
CA ASN A 67 -4.27 -17.68 -7.55
C ASN A 67 -3.09 -16.70 -7.35
N LEU A 68 -3.29 -15.60 -6.62
CA LEU A 68 -2.23 -14.65 -6.33
C LEU A 68 -1.23 -15.26 -5.33
N SER A 69 0.06 -15.04 -5.59
CA SER A 69 1.08 -15.29 -4.57
C SER A 69 0.79 -14.45 -3.33
N VAL A 70 1.29 -14.87 -2.15
CA VAL A 70 1.14 -14.09 -0.92
C VAL A 70 1.60 -12.65 -1.10
N VAL A 71 2.73 -12.45 -1.81
CA VAL A 71 3.29 -11.12 -2.09
C VAL A 71 2.34 -10.31 -2.99
N CYS A 72 1.88 -10.88 -4.10
CA CYS A 72 0.97 -10.19 -5.02
C CYS A 72 -0.37 -9.86 -4.37
N TYR A 73 -0.91 -10.78 -3.56
CA TYR A 73 -2.15 -10.56 -2.82
C TYR A 73 -2.02 -9.39 -1.85
N VAL A 74 -0.95 -9.36 -1.05
CA VAL A 74 -0.70 -8.27 -0.11
C VAL A 74 -0.54 -6.94 -0.86
N LYS A 75 0.25 -6.90 -1.93
CA LYS A 75 0.38 -5.68 -2.75
C LYS A 75 -0.97 -5.17 -3.27
N ALA A 76 -1.79 -6.06 -3.81
CA ALA A 76 -3.09 -5.73 -4.37
C ALA A 76 -4.11 -5.31 -3.30
N ALA A 77 -4.04 -5.89 -2.09
CA ALA A 77 -4.97 -5.57 -0.99
C ALA A 77 -4.74 -4.19 -0.36
N PHE A 78 -3.50 -3.69 -0.32
CA PHE A 78 -3.16 -2.45 0.39
C PHE A 78 -3.97 -1.21 -0.02
N PRO A 79 -4.21 -0.93 -1.32
CA PRO A 79 -5.10 0.15 -1.74
C PRO A 79 -6.53 0.00 -1.21
N HIS A 80 -7.10 -1.21 -1.29
CA HIS A 80 -8.46 -1.49 -0.82
C HIS A 80 -8.57 -1.38 0.72
N ILE A 81 -7.53 -1.77 1.45
CA ILE A 81 -7.48 -1.55 2.92
C ILE A 81 -7.54 -0.05 3.23
N LEU A 82 -6.76 0.78 2.54
CA LEU A 82 -6.78 2.22 2.75
C LEU A 82 -8.14 2.83 2.41
N GLU A 83 -8.76 2.39 1.32
CA GLU A 83 -10.11 2.79 0.94
C GLU A 83 -11.14 2.44 2.02
N LEU A 84 -11.12 1.20 2.53
CA LEU A 84 -11.99 0.77 3.63
C LEU A 84 -11.81 1.62 4.88
N LEU A 85 -10.56 1.86 5.30
CA LEU A 85 -10.27 2.72 6.45
C LEU A 85 -10.80 4.15 6.24
N ASN A 86 -10.81 4.65 5.00
CA ASN A 86 -11.30 5.97 4.67
C ASN A 86 -12.82 6.08 4.58
N THR A 87 -13.48 5.03 4.09
CA THR A 87 -14.91 5.08 3.74
C THR A 87 -15.81 4.42 4.78
N GLN A 88 -15.39 3.29 5.35
CA GLN A 88 -16.21 2.46 6.23
C GLN A 88 -15.87 2.67 7.72
N PHE A 89 -14.61 2.92 8.05
CA PHE A 89 -14.17 3.10 9.45
C PHE A 89 -14.38 4.56 9.92
N ARG A 90 -15.66 4.94 10.09
CA ARG A 90 -16.07 6.29 10.50
C ARG A 90 -16.37 6.31 12.00
N TYR A 91 -15.56 7.06 12.75
CA TYR A 91 -15.71 7.22 14.20
C TYR A 91 -15.71 8.71 14.58
N ALA A 92 -16.29 9.04 15.73
CA ALA A 92 -16.23 10.39 16.29
C ALA A 92 -14.78 10.82 16.53
N LYS A 93 -14.43 12.06 16.20
CA LYS A 93 -13.02 12.54 16.15
C LYS A 93 -12.28 12.46 17.49
N ASP A 94 -13.03 12.54 18.59
CA ASP A 94 -12.55 12.43 19.97
C ASP A 94 -12.43 10.98 20.47
N SER A 95 -12.93 10.00 19.72
CA SER A 95 -12.89 8.60 20.11
C SER A 95 -11.52 7.95 19.89
N ASP A 96 -11.21 6.95 20.73
CA ASP A 96 -10.03 6.11 20.54
C ASP A 96 -10.04 5.33 19.22
N ASN A 97 -11.21 4.86 18.76
CA ASN A 97 -11.34 4.19 17.46
C ASN A 97 -10.93 5.10 16.30
N TYR A 98 -11.27 6.39 16.36
CA TYR A 98 -10.80 7.38 15.38
C TYR A 98 -9.27 7.47 15.38
N ARG A 99 -8.65 7.53 16.56
CA ARG A 99 -7.18 7.57 16.70
C ARG A 99 -6.52 6.29 16.16
N TYR A 100 -7.08 5.12 16.45
CA TYR A 100 -6.59 3.83 15.95
C TYR A 100 -6.68 3.74 14.42
N THR A 101 -7.83 4.10 13.85
CA THR A 101 -8.02 4.14 12.39
C THR A 101 -7.06 5.10 11.73
N ASN A 102 -6.83 6.29 12.31
CA ASN A 102 -5.89 7.26 11.75
C ASN A 102 -4.42 6.79 11.83
N SER A 103 -4.05 6.09 12.91
CA SER A 103 -2.74 5.43 13.02
C SER A 103 -2.52 4.43 11.89
N LEU A 104 -3.52 3.59 11.58
CA LEU A 104 -3.44 2.61 10.48
C LEU A 104 -3.40 3.27 9.10
N LYS A 105 -4.14 4.36 8.87
CA LYS A 105 -4.06 5.15 7.63
C LYS A 105 -2.66 5.72 7.44
N ASN A 106 -2.11 6.35 8.47
CA ASN A 106 -0.76 6.94 8.45
C ASN A 106 0.30 5.87 8.17
N LEU A 107 0.17 4.67 8.72
CA LEU A 107 1.04 3.54 8.39
C LEU A 107 1.04 3.25 6.88
N ILE A 108 -0.14 3.13 6.27
CA ILE A 108 -0.25 2.81 4.84
C ILE A 108 0.31 3.96 3.98
N TYR A 109 0.01 5.22 4.32
CA TYR A 109 0.61 6.38 3.65
C TYR A 109 2.15 6.37 3.76
N ASN A 110 2.69 6.04 4.94
CA ASN A 110 4.13 5.93 5.15
C ASN A 110 4.74 4.83 4.28
N ILE A 111 4.11 3.65 4.21
CA ILE A 111 4.56 2.53 3.35
C ILE A 111 4.65 2.95 1.88
N TYR A 112 3.67 3.70 1.37
CA TYR A 112 3.71 4.21 0.00
C TYR A 112 4.73 5.32 -0.21
N SER A 113 4.77 6.33 0.68
CA SER A 113 5.70 7.45 0.58
C SER A 113 7.17 7.01 0.64
N GLN A 114 7.45 5.97 1.44
CA GLN A 114 8.78 5.36 1.57
C GLN A 114 9.09 4.32 0.49
N ARG A 115 8.18 4.12 -0.48
CA ARG A 115 8.34 3.15 -1.59
C ARG A 115 8.58 1.71 -1.10
N CYS A 116 7.99 1.33 0.03
CA CYS A 116 8.14 -0.01 0.61
C CYS A 116 7.38 -1.09 -0.16
N ILE A 117 6.38 -0.69 -0.96
CA ILE A 117 5.72 -1.54 -1.93
C ILE A 117 6.19 -1.09 -3.31
N PRO A 118 6.94 -1.93 -4.04
CA PRO A 118 7.32 -1.60 -5.41
C PRO A 118 6.06 -1.51 -6.28
N PRO A 119 6.07 -0.63 -7.31
CA PRO A 119 4.94 -0.53 -8.23
C PRO A 119 4.63 -1.89 -8.85
N ILE A 120 3.35 -2.11 -9.13
CA ILE A 120 2.88 -3.30 -9.84
C ILE A 120 3.49 -3.23 -11.24
N ASN A 121 4.28 -4.23 -11.62
CA ASN A 121 4.80 -4.31 -12.98
C ASN A 121 3.67 -4.78 -13.90
N GLU A 122 3.11 -3.87 -14.68
CA GLU A 122 1.93 -4.14 -15.51
C GLU A 122 2.17 -5.27 -16.54
N GLU A 123 3.36 -5.38 -17.11
CA GLU A 123 3.64 -6.45 -18.10
C GLU A 123 3.64 -7.87 -17.51
N ILE A 124 3.76 -8.02 -16.18
CA ILE A 124 3.90 -9.33 -15.50
C ILE A 124 2.77 -9.58 -14.48
N GLU A 125 2.34 -8.54 -13.76
CA GLU A 125 1.35 -8.62 -12.67
C GLU A 125 -0.06 -8.17 -13.14
N VAL A 126 -0.19 -7.35 -14.19
CA VAL A 126 -1.51 -6.92 -14.72
C VAL A 126 -2.17 -8.01 -15.59
N THR A 127 -1.41 -8.88 -16.27
CA THR A 127 -1.98 -10.03 -17.01
C THR A 127 -2.76 -10.98 -16.08
N LYS A 128 -2.32 -11.12 -14.82
CA LYS A 128 -3.04 -11.90 -13.81
C LYS A 128 -4.20 -11.13 -13.19
N SER A 129 -4.07 -9.81 -13.03
CA SER A 129 -5.10 -8.98 -12.39
C SER A 129 -6.28 -8.67 -13.31
N ILE A 130 -6.03 -8.48 -14.62
CA ILE A 130 -7.07 -8.27 -15.64
C ILE A 130 -7.90 -9.54 -15.85
N PHE A 131 -7.28 -10.72 -15.87
CA PHE A 131 -8.00 -11.98 -16.04
C PHE A 131 -9.06 -12.19 -14.95
N ILE A 132 -8.75 -11.78 -13.72
CA ILE A 132 -9.63 -11.89 -12.55
C ILE A 132 -10.80 -10.90 -12.63
N LEU A 133 -10.58 -9.70 -13.18
CA LEU A 133 -11.64 -8.68 -13.30
C LEU A 133 -12.75 -9.11 -14.28
N PHE A 134 -12.40 -9.89 -15.32
CA PHE A 134 -13.37 -10.38 -16.30
C PHE A 134 -14.24 -11.54 -15.79
N GLU A 135 -13.84 -12.23 -14.72
CA GLU A 135 -14.57 -13.40 -14.20
C GLU A 135 -15.67 -13.02 -13.17
N ILE A 136 -15.69 -11.78 -12.69
CA ILE A 136 -16.56 -11.33 -11.57
C ILE A 136 -17.80 -10.54 -12.05
N SER A 137 -18.16 -10.58 -13.34
CA SER A 137 -19.42 -10.00 -13.81
C SER A 137 -20.61 -10.94 -13.59
N GLU A 138 -20.99 -11.21 -12.33
CA GLU A 138 -22.35 -11.59 -11.90
C GLU A 138 -22.35 -11.91 -10.39
N ILE A 139 -23.12 -11.17 -9.58
CA ILE A 139 -23.96 -11.64 -8.45
C ILE A 139 -24.73 -10.43 -7.86
N PRO A 140 -26.07 -10.51 -7.70
CA PRO A 140 -26.91 -9.41 -7.21
C PRO A 140 -27.17 -9.42 -5.69
N HIS A 141 -27.40 -8.20 -5.19
CA HIS A 141 -28.13 -7.71 -3.99
C HIS A 141 -28.33 -8.59 -2.74
N THR A 142 -28.02 -8.04 -1.55
CA THR A 142 -29.02 -7.69 -0.51
C THR A 142 -28.43 -7.01 0.74
N ASN A 143 -29.24 -6.08 1.30
CA ASN A 143 -29.24 -5.48 2.64
C ASN A 143 -28.08 -4.52 3.00
N VAL A 144 -28.28 -3.24 2.69
CA VAL A 144 -27.34 -2.13 2.89
C VAL A 144 -27.61 -1.47 4.26
N CYS A 145 -26.56 -1.23 5.07
CA CYS A 145 -26.70 -0.34 6.23
C CYS A 145 -26.91 1.09 5.72
N ASP A 146 -28.05 1.71 6.03
CA ASP A 146 -28.27 3.12 5.72
C ASP A 146 -27.25 3.99 6.47
N LYS A 147 -26.67 4.93 5.72
CA LYS A 147 -25.49 5.74 6.11
C LYS A 147 -25.85 7.02 6.84
#